data_AF-A0A2A2THN4-F1
#
_entry.id   AF-A0A2A2THN4-F1
#
_cell.length_a   1.000
_cell.length_b   1.000
_cell.length_c   1.000
_cell.angle_alpha   90.00
_cell.angle_beta   90.00
_cell.angle_gamma   90.00
#
_symmetry.space_group_name_H-M   'P 1'
#
loop_
_entity.id
_entity.type
_entity.pdbx_description
1 polymer ?
#
loop_
_entity_poly.entity_id
_entity_poly.type
_entity_poly.pdbx_seq_one_letter_code
_entity_poly.pdbx_strand_id
1 'polypeptide(L)'
;MRQTFHCVVCGKKVELGLAHQACRHTCGSAECQAVYQKRYIAQVDRCRQNNRIKLLQSQGIDMVTCAVCNQQFEMIHHNHLKTHGLTVKEYKKLYPDLPTLNSRMKQTRGQGALAQSHYLSYLGKEPDHKLYEFLTGSLLGDGSLEKAYNKRNARYAEGGSNQKYLEWKHEFISQYFSCSFKEYLSLPHPKTGKRYKGWWLRTTVNPALTQLHSQWYNSKKVIPKSLILEYLTEFALIIWLCDDGCSSGGIKLYTLAFSEDEVKFLADLLKARFHLQGSILKNKNNQPFIRLNATSKLILREMTSKYIIPGMQYKLNF
;
A
#
# COMPACT_ATOMS: atom_id res chain seq x y z
N MET A 1 -26.48 -59.99 -35.28
CA MET A 1 -27.03 -59.22 -34.14
C MET A 1 -26.68 -57.75 -34.32
N ARG A 2 -27.66 -56.84 -34.36
CA ARG A 2 -27.37 -55.39 -34.37
C ARG A 2 -26.75 -55.03 -33.02
N GLN A 3 -25.53 -54.50 -33.01
CA GLN A 3 -24.89 -54.08 -31.78
C GLN A 3 -25.71 -52.90 -31.20
N THR A 4 -26.01 -52.96 -29.90
CA THR A 4 -26.73 -51.91 -29.17
C THR A 4 -25.92 -51.46 -27.97
N PHE A 5 -26.06 -50.20 -27.57
CA PHE A 5 -25.44 -49.66 -26.36
C PHE A 5 -26.47 -48.89 -25.54
N HIS A 6 -26.18 -48.69 -24.26
CA HIS A 6 -26.99 -47.84 -23.39
C HIS A 6 -26.35 -46.47 -23.26
N CYS A 7 -27.15 -45.41 -23.36
CA CYS A 7 -26.69 -44.05 -23.12
C CYS A 7 -26.12 -43.92 -21.70
N VAL A 8 -24.87 -43.44 -21.59
CA VAL A 8 -24.19 -43.30 -20.28
C VAL A 8 -24.76 -42.16 -19.40
N VAL A 9 -25.71 -41.38 -19.93
CA VAL A 9 -26.36 -40.28 -19.21
C VAL A 9 -27.76 -40.67 -18.75
N CYS A 10 -28.61 -41.19 -19.64
CA CYS A 10 -30.01 -41.50 -19.35
C CYS A 10 -30.37 -42.99 -19.38
N GLY A 11 -29.44 -43.88 -19.70
CA GLY A 11 -29.66 -45.33 -19.72
C GLY A 11 -30.48 -45.86 -20.91
N LYS A 12 -31.01 -45.01 -21.80
CA LYS A 12 -31.79 -45.44 -22.98
C LYS A 12 -30.95 -46.35 -23.89
N LYS A 13 -31.54 -47.47 -24.35
CA LYS A 13 -30.94 -48.38 -25.33
C LYS A 13 -30.98 -47.78 -26.73
N VAL A 14 -29.87 -47.84 -27.46
CA VAL A 14 -29.65 -47.22 -28.77
C VAL A 14 -29.08 -48.24 -29.73
N GLU A 15 -29.62 -48.30 -30.96
CA GLU A 15 -29.04 -49.11 -32.05
C GLU A 15 -27.89 -48.37 -32.72
N LEU A 16 -26.73 -49.03 -32.87
CA LEU A 16 -25.50 -48.40 -33.40
C LEU A 16 -25.63 -47.85 -34.83
N GLY A 17 -26.58 -48.35 -35.63
CA GLY A 17 -26.83 -47.89 -37.00
C GLY A 17 -27.53 -46.53 -37.11
N LEU A 18 -28.07 -45.99 -36.01
CA LEU A 18 -28.82 -44.72 -35.99
C LEU A 18 -28.05 -43.58 -35.30
N ALA A 19 -26.86 -43.85 -34.74
CA ALA A 19 -26.08 -42.88 -33.99
C ALA A 19 -24.85 -42.40 -34.79
N HIS A 20 -24.63 -41.08 -34.86
CA HIS A 20 -23.41 -40.49 -35.43
C HIS A 20 -22.17 -41.07 -34.72
N GLN A 21 -21.07 -41.30 -35.45
CA GLN A 21 -19.87 -41.98 -34.95
C GLN A 21 -19.25 -41.28 -33.71
N ALA A 22 -19.44 -39.97 -33.58
CA ALA A 22 -19.04 -39.17 -32.43
C ALA A 22 -19.96 -39.30 -31.18
N CYS A 23 -21.11 -39.98 -31.29
CA CYS A 23 -22.16 -40.07 -30.26
C CYS A 23 -22.35 -41.49 -29.71
N ARG A 24 -21.39 -42.39 -29.90
CA ARG A 24 -21.44 -43.81 -29.47
C ARG A 24 -21.58 -44.03 -27.94
N HIS A 25 -21.62 -42.96 -27.16
CA HIS A 25 -21.78 -43.00 -25.70
C HIS A 25 -23.11 -42.41 -25.22
N THR A 26 -23.86 -41.68 -26.07
CA THR A 26 -25.12 -41.02 -25.68
C THR A 26 -26.28 -41.41 -26.60
N CYS A 27 -27.52 -41.13 -26.19
CA CYS A 27 -28.71 -41.38 -26.99
C CYS A 27 -28.93 -40.39 -28.14
N GLY A 28 -28.00 -39.45 -28.36
CA GLY A 28 -28.11 -38.41 -29.38
C GLY A 28 -28.95 -37.19 -29.01
N SER A 29 -29.62 -37.16 -27.84
CA SER A 29 -30.31 -35.94 -27.39
C SER A 29 -29.30 -34.85 -27.02
N ALA A 30 -29.64 -33.59 -27.34
CA ALA A 30 -28.79 -32.44 -27.05
C ALA A 30 -28.43 -32.34 -25.56
N GLU A 31 -29.39 -32.65 -24.67
CA GLU A 31 -29.19 -32.70 -23.22
C GLU A 31 -28.16 -33.76 -22.80
N CYS A 32 -28.30 -35.00 -23.29
CA CYS A 32 -27.38 -36.08 -22.95
C CYS A 32 -25.99 -35.84 -23.54
N GLN A 33 -25.91 -35.28 -24.75
CA GLN A 33 -24.64 -34.87 -25.36
C GLN A 33 -23.95 -33.78 -24.55
N ALA A 34 -24.66 -32.72 -24.14
CA ALA A 34 -24.10 -31.64 -23.32
C ALA A 34 -23.60 -32.14 -21.96
N VAL A 35 -24.37 -32.99 -21.27
CA VAL A 35 -23.95 -33.60 -19.99
C VAL A 35 -22.73 -34.48 -20.17
N TYR A 36 -22.71 -35.33 -21.21
CA TYR A 36 -21.58 -36.20 -21.51
C TYR A 36 -20.32 -35.40 -21.83
N GLN A 37 -20.42 -34.40 -22.70
CA GLN A 37 -19.30 -33.54 -23.09
C GLN A 37 -18.73 -32.79 -21.89
N LYS A 38 -19.59 -32.26 -21.00
CA LYS A 38 -19.16 -31.63 -19.74
C LYS A 38 -18.41 -32.61 -18.83
N ARG A 39 -18.91 -33.84 -18.67
CA ARG A 39 -18.24 -34.90 -17.88
C ARG A 39 -16.90 -35.32 -18.50
N TYR A 40 -16.86 -35.46 -19.82
CA TYR A 40 -15.66 -35.84 -20.57
C TYR A 40 -14.57 -34.77 -20.48
N ILE A 41 -14.88 -33.49 -20.72
CA ILE A 41 -13.94 -32.37 -20.57
C ILE A 41 -13.38 -32.34 -19.14
N ALA A 42 -14.24 -32.46 -18.12
CA ALA A 42 -13.81 -32.51 -16.73
C ALA A 42 -12.92 -33.72 -16.40
N GLN A 43 -13.10 -34.86 -17.08
CA GLN A 43 -12.22 -36.03 -16.93
C GLN A 43 -10.86 -35.78 -17.60
N VAL A 44 -10.85 -35.26 -18.82
CA VAL A 44 -9.61 -34.93 -19.56
C VAL A 44 -8.79 -33.89 -18.80
N ASP A 45 -9.42 -32.83 -18.30
CA ASP A 45 -8.76 -31.80 -17.50
C ASP A 45 -8.18 -32.37 -16.20
N ARG A 46 -8.90 -33.26 -15.51
CA ARG A 46 -8.38 -33.96 -14.32
C ARG A 46 -7.17 -34.83 -14.64
N CYS A 47 -7.22 -35.60 -15.73
CA CYS A 47 -6.07 -36.40 -16.16
C CYS A 47 -4.86 -35.52 -16.49
N ARG A 48 -5.07 -34.42 -17.23
CA ARG A 48 -4.02 -33.44 -17.55
C ARG A 48 -3.42 -32.83 -16.29
N GLN A 49 -4.26 -32.43 -15.34
CA GLN A 49 -3.83 -31.87 -14.07
C GLN A 49 -3.02 -32.89 -13.24
N ASN A 50 -3.49 -34.13 -13.13
CA ASN A 50 -2.80 -35.18 -12.39
C ASN A 50 -1.43 -35.51 -13.01
N ASN A 51 -1.35 -35.61 -14.34
CA ASN A 51 -0.09 -35.84 -15.05
C ASN A 51 0.89 -34.67 -14.83
N ARG A 52 0.40 -33.43 -14.85
CA ARG A 52 1.20 -32.25 -14.54
C ARG A 52 1.71 -32.25 -13.10
N ILE A 53 0.86 -32.57 -12.12
CA ILE A 53 1.27 -32.67 -10.71
C ILE A 53 2.37 -33.73 -10.53
N LYS A 54 2.19 -34.93 -11.10
CA LYS A 54 3.19 -36.00 -11.04
C LYS A 54 4.54 -35.58 -11.62
N LEU A 55 4.53 -34.91 -12.78
CA LEU A 55 5.74 -34.39 -13.40
C LEU A 55 6.44 -33.36 -12.51
N LEU A 56 5.70 -32.41 -11.94
CA LEU A 56 6.26 -31.39 -11.06
C LEU A 56 6.81 -31.98 -9.76
N GLN A 57 6.14 -32.99 -9.20
CA GLN A 57 6.62 -33.73 -8.03
C GLN A 57 7.93 -34.47 -8.33
N SER A 58 8.07 -35.07 -9.52
CA SER A 58 9.34 -35.69 -9.94
C SER A 58 10.49 -34.70 -10.09
N GLN A 59 10.18 -33.40 -10.27
CA GLN A 59 11.14 -32.31 -10.30
C GLN A 59 11.42 -31.71 -8.91
N GLY A 60 10.87 -32.31 -7.84
CA GLY A 60 11.04 -31.82 -6.47
C GLY A 60 10.23 -30.58 -6.13
N ILE A 61 9.22 -30.22 -6.93
CA ILE A 61 8.38 -29.04 -6.70
C ILE A 61 7.29 -29.39 -5.68
N ASP A 62 7.14 -28.51 -4.68
CA ASP A 62 6.13 -28.64 -3.64
C ASP A 62 4.70 -28.44 -4.18
N MET A 63 3.74 -29.17 -3.61
CA MET A 63 2.32 -29.04 -3.91
C MET A 63 1.56 -28.61 -2.66
N VAL A 64 0.46 -27.90 -2.85
CA VAL A 64 -0.48 -27.59 -1.77
C VAL A 64 -1.63 -28.58 -1.78
N THR A 65 -2.08 -28.97 -0.60
CA THR A 65 -3.14 -29.95 -0.42
C THR A 65 -4.41 -29.26 0.08
N CYS A 66 -5.53 -29.52 -0.57
CA CYS A 66 -6.83 -29.04 -0.12
C CYS A 66 -7.25 -29.77 1.16
N ALA A 67 -7.54 -29.02 2.22
CA ALA A 67 -7.91 -29.56 3.53
C ALA A 67 -9.27 -30.29 3.53
N VAL A 68 -10.14 -30.00 2.55
CA VAL A 68 -11.48 -30.58 2.46
C VAL A 68 -11.47 -31.93 1.73
N CYS A 69 -10.68 -32.07 0.67
CA CYS A 69 -10.70 -33.26 -0.19
C CYS A 69 -9.34 -33.95 -0.39
N ASN A 70 -8.29 -33.46 0.26
CA ASN A 70 -6.91 -33.97 0.16
C ASN A 70 -6.32 -33.99 -1.26
N GLN A 71 -6.93 -33.28 -2.21
CA GLN A 71 -6.39 -33.14 -3.56
C GLN A 71 -5.22 -32.16 -3.58
N GLN A 72 -4.21 -32.47 -4.40
CA GLN A 72 -3.00 -31.66 -4.56
C GLN A 72 -3.13 -30.68 -5.73
N PHE A 73 -2.53 -29.50 -5.58
CA PHE A 73 -2.54 -28.43 -6.57
C PHE A 73 -1.23 -27.65 -6.50
N GLU A 74 -0.85 -26.98 -7.60
CA GLU A 74 0.12 -25.87 -7.54
C GLU A 74 -0.48 -24.64 -6.83
N MET A 75 -1.79 -24.45 -7.01
CA MET A 75 -2.60 -23.42 -6.37
C MET A 75 -4.04 -23.90 -6.20
N ILE A 76 -4.62 -23.69 -5.03
CA ILE A 76 -6.04 -23.93 -4.80
C ILE A 76 -6.84 -22.76 -5.38
N HIS A 77 -7.44 -22.96 -6.56
CA HIS A 77 -8.22 -21.94 -7.26
C HIS A 77 -9.62 -21.77 -6.66
N HIS A 78 -10.22 -20.59 -6.87
CA HIS A 78 -11.60 -20.31 -6.47
C HIS A 78 -12.61 -21.29 -7.09
N ASN A 79 -12.39 -21.75 -8.32
CA ASN A 79 -13.25 -22.74 -8.97
C ASN A 79 -13.25 -24.10 -8.26
N HIS A 80 -12.11 -24.49 -7.68
CA HIS A 80 -12.04 -25.69 -6.85
C HIS A 80 -12.80 -25.48 -5.54
N LEU A 81 -12.56 -24.38 -4.83
CA LEU A 81 -13.24 -24.13 -3.55
C LEU A 81 -14.77 -24.03 -3.69
N LYS A 82 -15.26 -23.54 -4.83
CA LYS A 82 -16.70 -23.55 -5.15
C LYS A 82 -17.31 -24.96 -5.14
N THR A 83 -16.56 -26.02 -5.45
CA THR A 83 -17.07 -27.40 -5.35
C THR A 83 -17.35 -27.82 -3.91
N HIS A 84 -16.77 -27.11 -2.95
CA HIS A 84 -16.97 -27.29 -1.51
C HIS A 84 -17.89 -26.23 -0.92
N GLY A 85 -18.52 -25.38 -1.74
CA GLY A 85 -19.34 -24.27 -1.27
C GLY A 85 -18.55 -23.17 -0.55
N LEU A 86 -17.22 -23.12 -0.72
CA LEU A 86 -16.35 -22.17 -0.03
C LEU A 86 -15.82 -21.08 -0.98
N THR A 87 -15.68 -19.87 -0.45
CA THR A 87 -14.84 -18.82 -1.03
C THR A 87 -13.39 -18.97 -0.56
N VAL A 88 -12.45 -18.34 -1.28
CA VAL A 88 -11.03 -18.27 -0.86
C VAL A 88 -10.88 -17.63 0.52
N LYS A 89 -11.74 -16.67 0.87
CA LYS A 89 -11.70 -15.95 2.15
C LYS A 89 -12.15 -16.87 3.30
N GLU A 90 -13.24 -17.60 3.11
CA GLU A 90 -13.75 -18.55 4.11
C GLU A 90 -12.76 -19.70 4.30
N TYR A 91 -12.22 -20.26 3.21
CA TYR A 91 -11.22 -21.31 3.30
C TYR A 91 -9.99 -20.90 4.12
N LYS A 92 -9.46 -19.69 3.87
CA LYS A 92 -8.33 -19.14 4.66
C LYS A 92 -8.68 -18.86 6.12
N LYS A 93 -9.95 -18.59 6.43
CA LYS A 93 -10.41 -18.41 7.81
C LYS A 93 -10.50 -19.73 8.55
N LEU A 94 -10.95 -20.78 7.87
CA LEU A 94 -11.03 -22.14 8.42
C LEU A 94 -9.66 -22.80 8.56
N TYR A 95 -8.75 -22.51 7.63
CA TYR A 95 -7.42 -23.11 7.56
C TYR A 95 -6.32 -22.05 7.40
N PRO A 96 -6.04 -21.25 8.46
CA PRO A 96 -5.12 -20.11 8.37
C PRO A 96 -3.67 -20.52 8.11
N ASP A 97 -3.26 -21.68 8.63
CA ASP A 97 -1.86 -22.15 8.55
C ASP A 97 -1.57 -22.94 7.26
N LEU A 98 -2.60 -23.26 6.46
CA LEU A 98 -2.43 -24.05 5.25
C LEU A 98 -2.20 -23.15 4.01
N PRO A 99 -1.09 -23.32 3.28
CA PRO A 99 -0.83 -22.54 2.09
C PRO A 99 -1.82 -22.89 0.97
N THR A 100 -2.30 -21.87 0.26
CA THR A 100 -3.15 -22.05 -0.93
C THR A 100 -2.36 -22.03 -2.24
N LEU A 101 -1.04 -21.83 -2.18
CA LEU A 101 -0.10 -21.64 -3.27
C LEU A 101 1.21 -22.33 -2.91
N ASN A 102 1.81 -23.07 -3.83
CA ASN A 102 3.15 -23.61 -3.62
C ASN A 102 4.24 -22.53 -3.73
N SER A 103 5.45 -22.90 -3.33
CA SER A 103 6.60 -21.99 -3.24
C SER A 103 6.98 -21.41 -4.60
N ARG A 104 6.99 -22.23 -5.65
CA ARG A 104 7.26 -21.80 -7.02
C ARG A 104 6.24 -20.77 -7.51
N MET A 105 4.94 -21.05 -7.38
CA MET A 105 3.87 -20.14 -7.80
C MET A 105 3.92 -18.83 -7.02
N LYS A 106 4.25 -18.88 -5.73
CA LYS A 106 4.44 -17.69 -4.88
C LYS A 106 5.58 -16.83 -5.42
N GLN A 107 6.71 -17.43 -5.79
CA GLN A 107 7.86 -16.72 -6.35
C GLN A 107 7.56 -16.11 -7.73
N THR A 108 7.03 -16.89 -8.67
CA THR A 108 6.73 -16.41 -10.04
C THR A 108 5.74 -15.25 -10.02
N ARG A 109 4.68 -15.34 -9.19
CA ARG A 109 3.72 -14.24 -9.05
C ARG A 109 4.33 -13.02 -8.38
N GLY A 110 5.22 -13.23 -7.41
CA GLY A 110 5.99 -12.15 -6.79
C GLY A 110 6.85 -11.40 -7.82
N GLN A 111 7.58 -12.13 -8.66
CA GLN A 111 8.39 -11.56 -9.74
C GLN A 111 7.55 -10.81 -10.78
N GLY A 112 6.42 -11.39 -11.22
CA GLY A 112 5.51 -10.72 -12.15
C GLY A 112 4.94 -9.41 -11.58
N ALA A 113 4.55 -9.40 -10.30
CA ALA A 113 4.06 -8.18 -9.64
C ALA A 113 5.16 -7.11 -9.50
N LEU A 114 6.42 -7.52 -9.30
CA LEU A 114 7.56 -6.59 -9.25
C LEU A 114 7.81 -5.97 -10.62
N ALA A 115 7.86 -6.78 -11.68
CA ALA A 115 8.06 -6.30 -13.04
C ALA A 115 6.96 -5.34 -13.52
N GLN A 116 5.75 -5.45 -12.96
CA GLN A 116 4.61 -4.58 -13.26
C GLN A 116 4.44 -3.42 -12.27
N SER A 117 5.40 -3.21 -11.36
CA SER A 117 5.27 -2.15 -10.37
C SER A 117 5.33 -0.78 -11.02
N HIS A 118 4.33 0.07 -10.73
CA HIS A 118 4.15 1.37 -11.38
C HIS A 118 5.36 2.31 -11.29
N TYR A 119 6.16 2.21 -10.24
CA TYR A 119 7.37 3.03 -10.10
C TYR A 119 8.45 2.69 -11.14
N LEU A 120 8.38 1.54 -11.82
CA LEU A 120 9.31 1.16 -12.89
C LEU A 120 8.98 1.86 -14.22
N SER A 121 7.71 2.26 -14.42
CA SER A 121 7.26 2.92 -15.66
C SER A 121 7.08 4.42 -15.50
N TYR A 122 7.18 4.94 -14.27
CA TYR A 122 7.01 6.37 -14.02
C TYR A 122 8.31 7.12 -14.32
N LEU A 123 8.25 8.05 -15.28
CA LEU A 123 9.38 8.91 -15.65
C LEU A 123 9.49 10.11 -14.68
N GLY A 124 9.81 9.80 -13.43
CA GLY A 124 10.15 10.79 -12.40
C GLY A 124 11.63 11.15 -12.41
N LYS A 125 11.99 12.25 -11.76
CA LYS A 125 13.37 12.57 -11.40
C LYS A 125 13.87 11.54 -10.38
N GLU A 126 15.16 11.21 -10.48
CA GLU A 126 15.82 10.44 -9.44
C GLU A 126 15.82 11.22 -8.10
N PRO A 127 15.73 10.53 -6.95
CA PRO A 127 15.84 11.16 -5.64
C PRO A 127 17.11 12.01 -5.53
N ASP A 128 16.93 13.31 -5.33
CA ASP A 128 18.01 14.28 -5.19
C ASP A 128 17.97 14.94 -3.80
N HIS A 129 18.96 15.79 -3.51
CA HIS A 129 19.06 16.52 -2.24
C HIS A 129 17.78 17.29 -1.91
N LYS A 130 17.15 17.92 -2.92
CA LYS A 130 15.97 18.76 -2.72
C LYS A 130 14.74 17.95 -2.31
N LEU A 131 14.59 16.73 -2.82
CA LEU A 131 13.58 15.80 -2.35
C LEU A 131 13.77 15.44 -0.88
N TYR A 132 15.01 15.17 -0.46
CA TYR A 132 15.28 14.83 0.94
C TYR A 132 15.04 16.01 1.90
N GLU A 133 15.35 17.24 1.48
CA GLU A 133 14.95 18.45 2.25
C GLU A 133 13.43 18.56 2.38
N PHE A 134 12.71 18.39 1.27
CA PHE A 134 11.24 18.44 1.26
C PHE A 134 10.62 17.38 2.18
N LEU A 135 11.10 16.13 2.05
CA LEU A 135 10.61 15.02 2.87
C LEU A 135 11.01 15.19 4.33
N THR A 136 12.18 15.76 4.63
CA THR A 136 12.60 16.05 6.02
C THR A 136 11.64 17.04 6.67
N GLY A 137 11.35 18.17 6.01
CA GLY A 137 10.39 19.14 6.53
C GLY A 137 8.99 18.55 6.70
N SER A 138 8.52 17.82 5.70
CA SER A 138 7.19 17.20 5.72
C SER A 138 7.06 16.10 6.77
N LEU A 139 8.11 15.29 6.98
CA LEU A 139 8.09 14.19 7.97
C LEU A 139 8.31 14.68 9.40
N LEU A 140 8.92 15.84 9.61
CA LEU A 140 8.87 16.52 10.91
C LEU A 140 7.47 17.06 11.22
N GLY A 141 6.68 17.34 10.17
CA GLY A 141 5.30 17.81 10.25
C GLY A 141 4.24 16.74 9.96
N ASP A 142 3.29 17.12 9.10
CA ASP A 142 2.04 16.39 8.82
C ASP A 142 2.23 15.17 7.90
N GLY A 143 3.34 15.15 7.14
CA GLY A 143 3.66 14.07 6.21
C GLY A 143 3.98 12.75 6.92
N SER A 144 3.62 11.64 6.26
CA SER A 144 3.89 10.29 6.76
C SER A 144 4.41 9.36 5.66
N LEU A 145 5.19 8.36 6.06
CA LEU A 145 5.52 7.23 5.19
C LEU A 145 4.69 6.04 5.64
N GLU A 146 3.75 5.60 4.80
CA GLU A 146 2.87 4.48 5.09
C GLU A 146 3.44 3.19 4.49
N LYS A 147 3.84 2.24 5.33
CA LYS A 147 4.22 0.88 4.92
C LYS A 147 3.28 -0.15 5.55
N ALA A 148 2.34 -0.65 4.76
CA ALA A 148 1.47 -1.73 5.21
C ALA A 148 2.28 -3.03 5.44
N TYR A 149 1.96 -3.77 6.50
CA TYR A 149 2.67 -5.00 6.92
C TYR A 149 2.89 -6.01 5.77
N ASN A 150 1.90 -6.18 4.90
CA ASN A 150 1.91 -7.15 3.79
C ASN A 150 2.45 -6.57 2.47
N LYS A 151 2.98 -5.34 2.48
CA LYS A 151 3.43 -4.64 1.28
C LYS A 151 4.93 -4.44 1.32
N ARG A 152 5.57 -4.65 0.17
CA ARG A 152 7.02 -4.53 0.01
C ARG A 152 7.48 -3.09 0.22
N ASN A 153 6.79 -2.15 -0.45
CA ASN A 153 7.22 -0.76 -0.53
C ASN A 153 6.29 0.17 0.26
N ALA A 154 6.88 1.23 0.82
CA ALA A 154 6.18 2.33 1.45
C ALA A 154 5.72 3.38 0.43
N ARG A 155 4.80 4.27 0.85
CA ARG A 155 4.38 5.47 0.11
C ARG A 155 4.46 6.69 1.01
N TYR A 156 4.52 7.88 0.43
CA TYR A 156 4.24 9.13 1.14
C TYR A 156 2.73 9.38 1.16
N ALA A 157 2.22 9.86 2.28
CA ALA A 157 0.82 10.23 2.45
C ALA A 157 0.68 11.43 3.39
N GLU A 158 -0.21 12.34 3.02
CA GLU A 158 -0.55 13.52 3.82
C GLU A 158 -2.00 13.91 3.54
N GLY A 159 -2.69 14.39 4.57
CA GLY A 159 -4.05 14.92 4.46
C GLY A 159 -4.23 16.17 5.28
N GLY A 160 -5.09 17.08 4.82
CA GLY A 160 -5.26 18.39 5.45
C GLY A 160 -6.38 19.22 4.85
N SER A 161 -6.73 20.33 5.50
CA SER A 161 -7.80 21.22 5.07
C SER A 161 -7.33 22.38 4.18
N ASN A 162 -6.04 22.53 3.96
CA ASN A 162 -5.49 23.59 3.11
C ASN A 162 -5.21 23.06 1.70
N GLN A 163 -6.17 23.21 0.79
CA GLN A 163 -6.06 22.73 -0.59
C GLN A 163 -4.80 23.24 -1.28
N LYS A 164 -4.59 24.57 -1.26
CA LYS A 164 -3.49 25.22 -2.00
C LYS A 164 -2.12 24.71 -1.55
N TYR A 165 -1.98 24.44 -0.26
CA TYR A 165 -0.72 23.94 0.28
C TYR A 165 -0.46 22.48 -0.10
N LEU A 166 -1.47 21.62 -0.02
CA LEU A 166 -1.33 20.23 -0.45
C LEU A 166 -1.18 20.09 -1.97
N GLU A 167 -1.79 20.98 -2.74
CA GLU A 167 -1.59 21.06 -4.19
C GLU A 167 -0.15 21.48 -4.52
N TRP A 168 0.41 22.48 -3.82
CA TRP A 168 1.83 22.83 -3.95
C TRP A 168 2.76 21.66 -3.59
N LYS A 169 2.48 20.93 -2.49
CA LYS A 169 3.23 19.71 -2.14
C LYS A 169 3.10 18.63 -3.20
N HIS A 170 1.91 18.48 -3.78
CA HIS A 170 1.64 17.54 -4.87
C HIS A 170 2.49 17.85 -6.09
N GLU A 171 2.50 19.11 -6.56
CA GLU A 171 3.32 19.57 -7.68
C GLU A 171 4.82 19.35 -7.45
N PHE A 172 5.28 19.53 -6.21
CA PHE A 172 6.66 19.24 -5.85
C PHE A 172 6.95 17.73 -5.95
N ILE A 173 6.21 16.90 -5.21
CA ILE A 173 6.52 15.48 -5.06
C ILE A 173 6.20 14.66 -6.31
N SER A 174 5.27 15.13 -7.17
CA SER A 174 4.96 14.50 -8.45
C SER A 174 6.14 14.54 -9.42
N GLN A 175 7.12 15.41 -9.22
CA GLN A 175 8.34 15.40 -10.04
C GLN A 175 9.17 14.13 -9.83
N TYR A 176 9.02 13.44 -8.69
CA TYR A 176 9.82 12.27 -8.31
C TYR A 176 9.00 10.98 -8.31
N PHE A 177 7.74 11.05 -7.89
CA PHE A 177 6.89 9.87 -7.74
C PHE A 177 5.54 10.08 -8.43
N SER A 178 4.97 8.99 -8.96
CA SER A 178 3.57 9.03 -9.37
C SER A 178 2.68 9.25 -8.15
N CYS A 179 1.75 10.20 -8.24
CA CYS A 179 0.93 10.66 -7.13
C CYS A 179 -0.56 10.66 -7.46
N SER A 180 -1.38 10.70 -6.41
CA SER A 180 -2.79 11.04 -6.47
C SER A 180 -3.06 12.19 -5.51
N PHE A 181 -3.84 13.17 -5.97
CA PHE A 181 -4.38 14.25 -5.17
C PHE A 181 -5.91 14.22 -5.27
N LYS A 182 -6.59 14.06 -4.13
CA LYS A 182 -8.04 13.85 -4.11
C LYS A 182 -8.70 14.64 -2.99
N GLU A 183 -9.86 15.22 -3.29
CA GLU A 183 -10.77 15.71 -2.27
C GLU A 183 -11.32 14.55 -1.44
N TYR A 184 -11.51 14.79 -0.15
CA TYR A 184 -12.08 13.85 0.79
C TYR A 184 -13.07 14.58 1.71
N LEU A 185 -14.19 13.93 1.98
CA LEU A 185 -15.18 14.40 2.94
C LEU A 185 -15.25 13.41 4.10
N SER A 186 -15.00 13.90 5.31
CA SER A 186 -14.98 13.06 6.50
C SER A 186 -16.32 12.35 6.72
N LEU A 187 -16.25 11.25 7.48
CA LEU A 187 -17.45 10.72 8.12
C LEU A 187 -18.05 11.78 9.06
N PRO A 188 -19.38 11.77 9.28
CA PRO A 188 -20.02 12.67 10.23
C PRO A 188 -19.39 12.53 11.62
N HIS A 189 -19.04 13.65 12.24
CA HIS A 189 -18.49 13.64 13.58
C HIS A 189 -19.53 13.03 14.55
N PRO A 190 -19.17 12.02 15.36
CA PRO A 190 -20.15 11.22 16.11
C PRO A 190 -21.07 12.02 17.04
N LYS A 191 -20.60 13.17 17.55
CA LYS A 191 -21.38 14.02 18.47
C LYS A 191 -22.09 15.19 17.82
N THR A 192 -21.57 15.69 16.70
CA THR A 192 -22.03 16.97 16.12
C THR A 192 -22.62 16.83 14.72
N GLY A 193 -22.47 15.66 14.10
CA GLY A 193 -22.88 15.39 12.72
C GLY A 193 -22.06 16.15 11.66
N LYS A 194 -21.18 17.07 12.07
CA LYS A 194 -20.39 17.90 11.14
C LYS A 194 -19.45 17.02 10.31
N ARG A 195 -19.39 17.32 9.02
CA ARG A 195 -18.43 16.72 8.08
C ARG A 195 -17.38 17.76 7.73
N TYR A 196 -16.14 17.30 7.64
CA TYR A 196 -15.00 18.15 7.34
C TYR A 196 -14.50 17.81 5.95
N LYS A 197 -14.45 18.82 5.09
CA LYS A 197 -13.82 18.72 3.77
C LYS A 197 -12.31 18.87 3.93
N GLY A 198 -11.57 18.03 3.23
CA GLY A 198 -10.12 18.06 3.18
C GLY A 198 -9.61 17.49 1.86
N TRP A 199 -8.29 17.41 1.75
CA TRP A 199 -7.59 16.88 0.59
C TRP A 199 -6.57 15.85 1.06
N TRP A 200 -6.32 14.87 0.20
CA TRP A 200 -5.34 13.81 0.43
C TRP A 200 -4.36 13.75 -0.74
N LEU A 201 -3.08 13.85 -0.39
CA LEU A 201 -1.95 13.61 -1.26
C LEU A 201 -1.36 12.24 -0.91
N ARG A 202 -1.22 11.36 -1.91
CA ARG A 202 -0.53 10.07 -1.75
C ARG A 202 0.33 9.76 -2.95
N THR A 203 1.55 9.30 -2.72
CA THR A 203 2.35 8.69 -3.78
C THR A 203 1.90 7.25 -4.02
N THR A 204 2.27 6.71 -5.19
CA THR A 204 2.42 5.27 -5.37
C THR A 204 3.55 4.75 -4.48
N VAL A 205 3.56 3.43 -4.23
CA VAL A 205 4.60 2.82 -3.40
C VAL A 205 5.93 2.80 -4.15
N ASN A 206 7.04 3.12 -3.48
CA ASN A 206 8.36 3.20 -4.10
C ASN A 206 9.47 2.65 -3.17
N PRO A 207 10.49 1.93 -3.69
CA PRO A 207 11.63 1.47 -2.89
C PRO A 207 12.40 2.58 -2.15
N ALA A 208 12.59 3.76 -2.74
CA ALA A 208 13.28 4.88 -2.09
C ALA A 208 12.55 5.37 -0.84
N LEU A 209 11.21 5.46 -0.92
CA LEU A 209 10.36 5.77 0.25
C LEU A 209 10.40 4.67 1.31
N THR A 210 10.71 3.43 0.91
CA THR A 210 10.85 2.28 1.82
C THR A 210 12.15 2.37 2.61
N GLN A 211 13.24 2.79 1.96
CA GLN A 211 14.51 3.06 2.62
C GLN A 211 14.37 4.21 3.62
N LEU A 212 13.71 5.30 3.23
CA LEU A 212 13.41 6.40 4.16
C LEU A 212 12.52 5.95 5.33
N HIS A 213 11.49 5.14 5.06
CA HIS A 213 10.64 4.60 6.12
C HIS A 213 11.45 3.81 7.16
N SER A 214 12.44 3.02 6.73
CA SER A 214 13.27 2.24 7.66
C SER A 214 14.10 3.10 8.63
N GLN A 215 14.37 4.36 8.28
CA GLN A 215 15.12 5.30 9.10
C GLN A 215 14.20 6.14 10.01
N TRP A 216 13.01 6.49 9.51
CA TRP A 216 12.06 7.36 10.21
C TRP A 216 11.09 6.63 11.15
N TYR A 217 11.01 5.29 11.11
CA TYR A 217 10.01 4.54 11.86
C TYR A 217 10.59 3.31 12.57
N ASN A 218 10.45 3.28 13.90
CA ASN A 218 10.67 2.12 14.75
C ASN A 218 9.44 1.92 15.66
N SER A 219 8.45 1.16 15.20
CA SER A 219 7.07 1.06 15.75
C SER A 219 6.24 2.35 15.74
N LYS A 220 6.88 3.50 15.94
CA LYS A 220 6.39 4.87 15.82
C LYS A 220 7.39 5.73 15.06
N LYS A 221 7.00 6.95 14.68
CA LYS A 221 7.90 7.93 14.05
C LYS A 221 9.03 8.28 15.03
N VAL A 222 10.26 8.36 14.52
CA VAL A 222 11.49 8.73 15.24
C VAL A 222 12.28 9.76 14.44
N ILE A 223 13.21 10.47 15.08
CA ILE A 223 14.13 11.42 14.44
C ILE A 223 15.41 10.70 13.98
N PRO A 224 15.61 10.46 12.67
CA PRO A 224 16.86 9.95 12.14
C PRO A 224 17.93 11.04 12.15
N LYS A 225 18.73 11.11 13.22
CA LYS A 225 19.70 12.19 13.46
C LYS A 225 20.62 12.48 12.27
N SER A 226 21.11 11.47 11.56
CA SER A 226 21.96 11.65 10.37
C SER A 226 21.24 12.39 9.25
N LEU A 227 20.03 11.95 8.88
CA LEU A 227 19.22 12.63 7.86
C LEU A 227 18.85 14.05 8.27
N ILE A 228 18.51 14.28 9.54
CA ILE A 228 18.19 15.61 10.03
C ILE A 228 19.41 16.55 9.96
N LEU A 229 20.59 16.05 10.32
CA LEU A 229 21.82 16.83 10.20
C LEU A 229 22.13 17.17 8.74
N GLU A 230 21.82 16.29 7.79
CA GLU A 230 22.09 16.54 6.37
C GLU A 230 21.03 17.43 5.71
N TYR A 231 19.75 17.15 5.96
CA TYR A 231 18.64 17.66 5.15
C TYR A 231 17.69 18.63 5.85
N LEU A 232 17.87 18.92 7.15
CA LEU A 232 17.16 20.03 7.78
C LEU A 232 17.82 21.36 7.38
N THR A 233 17.50 21.83 6.18
CA THR A 233 17.90 23.13 5.60
C THR A 233 16.87 24.22 5.93
N GLU A 234 17.12 25.46 5.48
CA GLU A 234 16.11 26.53 5.59
C GLU A 234 14.79 26.11 4.94
N PHE A 235 14.83 25.49 3.75
CA PHE A 235 13.63 25.03 3.04
C PHE A 235 12.86 23.97 3.83
N ALA A 236 13.55 22.97 4.38
CA ALA A 236 12.93 21.94 5.22
C ALA A 236 12.31 22.54 6.49
N LEU A 237 12.98 23.51 7.12
CA LEU A 237 12.46 24.22 8.29
C LEU A 237 11.18 25.00 7.98
N ILE A 238 11.10 25.64 6.81
CA ILE A 238 9.90 26.38 6.39
C ILE A 238 8.72 25.43 6.17
N ILE A 239 8.95 24.26 5.56
CA ILE A 239 7.89 23.24 5.42
C ILE A 239 7.44 22.77 6.80
N TRP A 240 8.38 22.48 7.70
CA TRP A 240 8.04 22.05 9.06
C TRP A 240 7.24 23.12 9.83
N LEU A 241 7.60 24.39 9.69
CA LEU A 241 6.84 25.52 10.23
C LEU A 241 5.43 25.64 9.61
N CYS A 242 5.29 25.35 8.32
CA CYS A 242 3.99 25.34 7.66
C CYS A 242 3.06 24.27 8.24
N ASP A 243 3.57 23.06 8.44
CA ASP A 243 2.83 21.93 8.99
C ASP A 243 2.49 22.18 10.47
N ASP A 244 3.51 22.15 11.33
CA ASP A 244 3.37 22.10 12.79
C ASP A 244 3.74 23.40 13.52
N GLY A 245 3.96 24.48 12.76
CA GLY A 245 4.20 25.80 13.32
C GLY A 245 2.94 26.54 13.75
N CYS A 246 3.09 27.40 14.76
CA CYS A 246 2.09 28.35 15.20
C CYS A 246 2.73 29.69 15.55
N SER A 247 2.16 30.79 15.04
CA SER A 247 2.66 32.16 15.28
C SER A 247 1.88 32.92 16.38
N SER A 248 0.80 32.35 16.90
CA SER A 248 -0.03 32.98 17.92
C SER A 248 0.61 32.93 19.32
N GLY A 249 0.87 34.11 19.89
CA GLY A 249 1.54 34.24 21.20
C GLY A 249 3.03 33.90 21.17
N GLY A 250 3.67 34.05 20.00
CA GLY A 250 5.06 33.67 19.73
C GLY A 250 5.15 32.46 18.80
N ILE A 251 6.34 32.20 18.24
CA ILE A 251 6.54 31.06 17.35
C ILE A 251 6.71 29.78 18.15
N LYS A 252 5.89 28.78 17.85
CA LYS A 252 5.94 27.43 18.44
C LYS A 252 6.04 26.40 17.33
N LEU A 253 6.83 25.35 17.57
CA LEU A 253 6.89 24.15 16.73
C LEU A 253 6.36 22.98 17.56
N TYR A 254 5.23 22.41 17.13
CA TYR A 254 4.57 21.32 17.85
C TYR A 254 5.20 19.97 17.51
N THR A 255 6.17 19.54 18.31
CA THR A 255 6.88 18.25 18.17
C THR A 255 6.20 17.09 18.91
N LEU A 256 4.87 17.06 18.93
CA LEU A 256 4.11 16.22 19.88
C LEU A 256 4.26 14.71 19.66
N ALA A 257 4.79 14.30 18.49
CA ALA A 257 5.07 12.92 18.14
C ALA A 257 6.44 12.41 18.63
N PHE A 258 7.34 13.31 19.07
CA PHE A 258 8.74 13.00 19.39
C PHE A 258 9.00 13.01 20.90
N SER A 259 10.01 12.24 21.32
CA SER A 259 10.48 12.19 22.71
C SER A 259 11.24 13.45 23.12
N GLU A 260 11.42 13.67 24.42
CA GLU A 260 12.15 14.83 24.94
C GLU A 260 13.59 14.93 24.42
N ASP A 261 14.29 13.80 24.30
CA ASP A 261 15.66 13.77 23.76
C ASP A 261 15.71 14.12 22.27
N GLU A 262 14.72 13.68 21.51
CA GLU A 262 14.58 14.02 20.09
C GLU A 262 14.26 15.52 19.92
N VAL A 263 13.37 16.06 20.75
CA VAL A 263 13.04 17.50 20.73
C VAL A 263 14.21 18.35 21.20
N LYS A 264 14.99 17.88 22.19
CA LYS A 264 16.23 18.53 22.62
C LYS A 264 17.25 18.59 21.50
N PHE A 265 17.47 17.47 20.81
CA PHE A 265 18.34 17.43 19.63
C PHE A 265 17.89 18.41 18.54
N LEU A 266 16.59 18.50 18.25
CA LEU A 266 16.05 19.47 17.30
C LEU A 266 16.27 20.92 17.77
N ALA A 267 16.03 21.23 19.04
CA ALA A 267 16.25 22.57 19.60
C ALA A 267 17.72 23.00 19.53
N ASP A 268 18.64 22.09 19.87
CA ASP A 268 20.09 22.33 19.80
C ASP A 268 20.53 22.58 18.35
N LEU A 269 19.99 21.81 17.40
CA LEU A 269 20.27 21.98 15.98
C LEU A 269 19.72 23.30 15.43
N LEU A 270 18.49 23.67 15.82
CA LEU A 270 17.89 24.96 15.45
C LEU A 270 18.76 26.14 15.90
N LYS A 271 19.29 26.06 17.12
CA LYS A 271 20.21 27.06 17.67
C LYS A 271 21.54 27.09 16.92
N ALA A 272 22.15 25.93 16.67
CA ALA A 272 23.47 25.84 16.06
C ALA A 272 23.48 26.25 14.58
N ARG A 273 22.44 25.86 13.82
CA ARG A 273 22.40 26.03 12.36
C ARG A 273 21.69 27.31 11.91
N PHE A 274 20.60 27.67 12.58
CA PHE A 274 19.74 28.79 12.16
C PHE A 274 19.76 29.95 13.16
N HIS A 275 20.55 29.84 14.23
CA HIS A 275 20.58 30.81 15.32
C HIS A 275 19.20 31.00 15.99
N LEU A 276 18.31 30.00 15.88
CA LEU A 276 16.98 30.03 16.45
C LEU A 276 17.02 29.41 17.85
N GLN A 277 16.86 30.26 18.86
CA GLN A 277 16.84 29.91 20.27
C GLN A 277 15.41 29.88 20.81
N GLY A 278 15.18 28.96 21.74
CA GLY A 278 13.90 28.79 22.38
C GLY A 278 13.98 27.95 23.64
N SER A 279 12.81 27.70 24.21
CA SER A 279 12.64 26.81 25.36
C SER A 279 11.77 25.63 24.95
N ILE A 280 12.08 24.46 25.50
CA ILE A 280 11.22 23.29 25.37
C ILE A 280 10.18 23.36 26.48
N LEU A 281 8.92 23.38 26.08
CA LEU A 281 7.76 23.41 26.96
C LEU A 281 6.96 22.12 26.79
N LYS A 282 6.02 21.84 27.70
CA LYS A 282 5.14 20.68 27.61
C LYS A 282 3.68 21.11 27.57
N ASN A 283 2.88 20.38 26.78
CA ASN A 283 1.43 20.58 26.77
C ASN A 283 0.77 19.88 27.98
N LYS A 284 -0.57 19.96 28.07
CA LYS A 284 -1.34 19.32 29.16
C LYS A 284 -1.19 17.79 29.22
N ASN A 285 -0.80 17.16 28.12
CA ASN A 285 -0.57 15.72 28.00
C ASN A 285 0.91 15.36 28.21
N ASN A 286 1.73 16.27 28.76
CA ASN A 286 3.16 16.09 28.99
C ASN A 286 3.99 15.86 27.70
N GLN A 287 3.51 16.31 26.53
CA GLN A 287 4.22 16.18 25.27
C GLN A 287 5.07 17.44 24.99
N PRO A 288 6.35 17.29 24.59
CA PRO A 288 7.27 18.41 24.39
C PRO A 288 6.99 19.18 23.09
N PHE A 289 7.17 20.50 23.13
CA PHE A 289 7.15 21.40 21.98
C PHE A 289 8.16 22.54 22.15
N ILE A 290 8.65 23.10 21.04
CA ILE A 290 9.66 24.17 21.07
C ILE A 290 8.94 25.52 20.97
N ARG A 291 9.24 26.46 21.88
CA ARG A 291 8.81 27.86 21.79
C ARG A 291 10.02 28.75 21.56
N LEU A 292 10.07 29.41 20.41
CA LEU A 292 11.15 30.32 20.05
C LEU A 292 10.99 31.67 20.78
N ASN A 293 12.13 32.30 21.09
CA ASN A 293 12.16 33.63 21.71
C ASN A 293 11.91 34.75 20.68
N ALA A 294 11.78 35.99 21.16
CA ALA A 294 11.47 37.15 20.31
C ALA A 294 12.57 37.43 19.26
N THR A 295 13.84 37.28 19.61
CA THR A 295 14.97 37.45 18.68
C THR A 295 14.89 36.44 17.53
N SER A 296 14.62 35.17 17.86
CA SER A 296 14.49 34.10 16.86
C SER A 296 13.27 34.30 15.97
N LYS A 297 12.22 34.95 16.45
CA LYS A 297 11.08 35.34 15.61
C LYS A 297 11.51 36.31 14.49
N LEU A 298 12.41 37.26 14.79
CA LEU A 298 12.92 38.21 13.80
C LEU A 298 13.77 37.51 12.73
N ILE A 299 14.71 36.65 13.16
CA ILE A 299 15.53 35.84 12.26
C ILE A 299 14.63 34.97 11.37
N LEU A 300 13.64 34.30 11.96
CA LEU A 300 12.73 33.44 11.22
C LEU A 300 11.87 34.22 10.22
N ARG A 301 11.47 35.47 10.51
CA ARG A 301 10.74 36.34 9.58
C ARG A 301 11.58 36.64 8.33
N GLU A 302 12.87 36.92 8.50
CA GLU A 302 13.77 37.13 7.38
C GLU A 302 13.90 35.86 6.53
N MET A 303 14.03 34.69 7.17
CA MET A 303 14.07 33.40 6.48
C MET A 303 12.77 33.12 5.72
N THR A 304 11.61 33.28 6.35
CA THR A 304 10.30 32.98 5.74
C THR A 304 10.02 33.87 4.54
N SER A 305 10.50 35.12 4.53
CA SER A 305 10.32 36.06 3.42
C SER A 305 10.95 35.58 2.09
N LYS A 306 11.94 34.67 2.15
CA LYS A 306 12.60 34.10 0.95
C LYS A 306 11.73 33.04 0.24
N TYR A 307 10.66 32.57 0.87
CA TYR A 307 9.87 31.44 0.40
C TYR A 307 8.41 31.83 0.16
N ILE A 308 7.91 31.47 -1.02
CA ILE A 308 6.50 31.63 -1.37
C ILE A 308 5.84 30.26 -1.32
N ILE A 309 5.09 29.99 -0.25
CA ILE A 309 4.36 28.74 -0.04
C ILE A 309 2.85 29.01 -0.21
N PRO A 310 2.20 28.56 -1.30
CA PRO A 310 0.79 28.78 -1.55
C PRO A 310 -0.11 28.31 -0.39
N GLY A 311 -1.04 29.17 0.03
CA GLY A 311 -1.98 28.87 1.09
C GLY A 311 -1.43 29.01 2.52
N MET A 312 -0.13 29.26 2.71
CA MET A 312 0.50 29.33 4.04
C MET A 312 0.91 30.73 4.47
N GLN A 313 0.51 31.78 3.73
CA GLN A 313 0.83 33.17 4.01
C GLN A 313 0.45 33.58 5.44
N TYR A 314 -0.69 33.10 5.93
CA TYR A 314 -1.18 33.40 7.29
C TYR A 314 -0.28 32.85 8.41
N LYS A 315 0.53 31.81 8.13
CA LYS A 315 1.53 31.27 9.08
C LYS A 315 2.93 31.83 8.87
N LEU A 316 3.24 32.39 7.71
CA LEU A 316 4.59 32.84 7.35
C LEU A 316 4.77 34.36 7.47
N ASN A 317 3.68 35.12 7.41
CA ASN A 317 3.67 36.59 7.51
C ASN A 317 3.28 37.04 8.93
N PHE A 318 4.18 36.90 9.89
CA PHE A 318 3.98 37.24 11.32
C PHE A 318 4.95 38.27 11.85
#